data_AF-A0A6B3RKB4-F1
#
_entry.id   AF-A0A6B3RKB4-F1
#
_cell.length_a   1.000
_cell.length_b   1.000
_cell.length_c   1.000
_cell.angle_alpha   90.00
_cell.angle_beta   90.00
_cell.angle_gamma   90.00
#
_symmetry.space_group_name_H-M   'P 1'
#
loop_
_entity.id
_entity.type
_entity.pdbx_description
1 polymer ?
#
loop_
_entity_poly.entity_id
_entity_poly.type
_entity_poly.pdbx_seq_one_letter_code
_entity_poly.pdbx_strand_id
1 'polypeptide(L)'
;MLFDFQGRRVLIAEDDYFVATELANEFRAANAQVIGPCASLAEATRLAPTSQMAVLDVDLRGQMVFPLADQMLQDGVPFVFYTGFDQPLLPPRFAEVVCINKPMAPQTTVKILARSGLANPQTIADLVPQLRLRARELMQDKSAADRLVELTLRRAIADPDPLPVMTQVGPWLERLMRTLAEDHGRRLLH
;
A
#
# COMPACT_ATOMS: atom_id res chain seq x y z
N MET A 1 7.74 12.73 8.14
CA MET A 1 6.48 12.35 7.44
C MET A 1 6.21 10.88 7.75
N LEU A 2 4.93 10.49 7.91
CA LEU A 2 4.54 9.19 8.50
C LEU A 2 4.52 8.00 7.53
N PHE A 3 4.74 8.22 6.23
CA PHE A 3 4.75 7.17 5.21
C PHE A 3 5.93 7.40 4.27
N ASP A 4 6.70 6.35 4.01
CA ASP A 4 7.90 6.35 3.17
C ASP A 4 7.73 5.26 2.10
N PHE A 5 7.79 5.66 0.83
CA PHE A 5 7.61 4.77 -0.32
C PHE A 5 8.95 4.40 -0.96
N GLN A 6 10.07 4.46 -0.22
CA GLN A 6 11.42 4.23 -0.74
C GLN A 6 11.48 3.15 -1.83
N GLY A 7 11.72 3.60 -3.07
CA GLY A 7 11.92 2.74 -4.22
C GLY A 7 10.67 2.02 -4.75
N ARG A 8 9.48 2.23 -4.15
CA ARG A 8 8.24 1.63 -4.65
C ARG A 8 7.82 2.27 -5.97
N ARG A 9 7.48 1.44 -6.94
CA ARG A 9 7.04 1.87 -8.27
C ARG A 9 5.54 2.14 -8.29
N VAL A 10 5.16 3.41 -8.39
CA VAL A 10 3.76 3.86 -8.38
C VAL A 10 3.36 4.27 -9.80
N LEU A 11 2.42 3.54 -10.41
CA LEU A 11 1.81 3.96 -11.67
C LEU A 11 0.82 5.08 -11.43
N ILE A 12 0.88 6.14 -12.24
CA ILE A 12 -0.15 7.18 -12.27
C ILE A 12 -0.79 7.16 -13.65
N ALA A 13 -2.08 6.87 -13.70
CA ALA A 13 -2.91 6.94 -14.90
C ALA A 13 -3.94 8.07 -14.72
N GLU A 14 -3.70 9.20 -15.38
CA GLU A 14 -4.43 10.45 -15.21
C GLU A 14 -4.24 11.26 -16.50
N ASP A 15 -5.33 11.75 -17.07
CA ASP A 15 -5.32 12.46 -18.35
C ASP A 15 -5.22 13.97 -18.22
N ASP A 16 -5.58 14.52 -17.06
CA ASP A 16 -5.33 15.92 -16.70
C ASP A 16 -3.87 16.12 -16.30
N TYR A 17 -3.16 16.93 -17.10
CA TYR A 17 -1.73 17.20 -16.90
C TYR A 17 -1.40 17.82 -15.54
N PHE A 18 -2.23 18.74 -15.03
CA PHE A 18 -1.99 19.41 -13.76
C PHE A 18 -2.16 18.45 -12.60
N VAL A 19 -3.24 17.68 -12.62
CA VAL A 19 -3.52 16.65 -11.60
C VAL A 19 -2.43 15.58 -11.60
N ALA A 20 -2.08 15.07 -12.78
CA ALA A 20 -1.05 14.07 -12.96
C ALA A 20 0.30 14.54 -12.39
N THR A 21 0.66 15.80 -12.66
CA THR A 21 1.91 16.40 -12.18
C THR A 21 1.90 16.59 -10.66
N GLU A 22 0.78 17.02 -10.08
CA GLU A 22 0.64 17.20 -8.64
C GLU A 22 0.76 15.86 -7.90
N LEU A 23 0.04 14.83 -8.34
CA LEU A 23 0.16 13.48 -7.81
C LEU A 23 1.60 12.96 -7.90
N ALA A 24 2.24 13.12 -9.06
CA ALA A 24 3.61 12.66 -9.26
C ALA A 24 4.60 13.36 -8.31
N ASN A 25 4.44 14.66 -8.08
CA ASN A 25 5.30 15.41 -7.18
C ASN A 25 5.14 14.95 -5.72
N GLU A 26 3.91 14.70 -5.27
CA GLU A 26 3.64 14.21 -3.92
C GLU A 26 4.22 12.80 -3.70
N PHE A 27 4.06 11.89 -4.66
CA PHE A 27 4.66 10.55 -4.56
C PHE A 27 6.19 10.58 -4.60
N ARG A 28 6.80 11.44 -5.43
CA ARG A 28 8.25 11.63 -5.45
C ARG A 28 8.78 12.23 -4.14
N ALA A 29 8.06 13.19 -3.55
CA ALA A 29 8.39 13.76 -2.24
C ALA A 29 8.32 12.71 -1.12
N ALA A 30 7.52 11.65 -1.32
CA ALA A 30 7.46 10.48 -0.46
C ALA A 30 8.45 9.35 -0.85
N ASN A 31 9.47 9.63 -1.68
CA ASN A 31 10.51 8.70 -2.16
C ASN A 31 10.01 7.54 -3.06
N ALA A 32 8.82 7.66 -3.65
CA ALA A 32 8.36 6.70 -4.64
C ALA A 32 9.03 6.91 -6.00
N GLN A 33 9.21 5.82 -6.74
CA GLN A 33 9.52 5.86 -8.17
C GLN A 33 8.21 5.95 -8.96
N VAL A 34 7.91 7.12 -9.51
CA VAL A 34 6.70 7.30 -10.33
C VAL A 34 6.89 6.68 -11.72
N ILE A 35 5.95 5.83 -12.12
CA ILE A 35 5.81 5.25 -13.45
C ILE A 35 4.67 5.98 -14.16
N GLY A 36 4.94 6.58 -15.32
CA GLY A 36 4.05 7.57 -15.94
C GLY A 36 4.40 9.01 -15.50
N PRO A 37 3.46 9.97 -15.58
CA PRO A 37 2.01 9.79 -15.72
C PRO A 37 1.56 9.33 -17.11
N CYS A 38 0.50 8.54 -17.17
CA CYS A 38 -0.08 8.00 -18.41
C CYS A 38 -1.43 8.68 -18.67
N ALA A 39 -1.59 9.34 -19.82
CA ALA A 39 -2.82 10.04 -20.16
C ALA A 39 -3.83 9.18 -20.93
N SER A 40 -3.54 7.89 -21.11
CA SER A 40 -4.38 6.94 -21.83
C SER A 40 -4.31 5.55 -21.22
N LEU A 41 -5.40 4.79 -21.37
CA LEU A 41 -5.48 3.40 -20.91
C LEU A 41 -4.38 2.54 -21.55
N ALA A 42 -4.12 2.71 -22.84
CA ALA A 42 -3.11 1.92 -23.57
C ALA A 42 -1.70 2.11 -23.00
N GLU A 43 -1.32 3.33 -22.62
CA GLU A 43 -0.03 3.60 -21.99
C GLU A 43 0.05 3.02 -20.58
N ALA A 44 -1.01 3.22 -19.79
CA ALA A 44 -1.10 2.72 -18.43
C ALA A 44 -0.99 1.18 -18.40
N THR A 45 -1.75 0.48 -19.26
CA THR A 45 -1.70 -0.98 -19.39
C THR A 45 -0.32 -1.49 -19.79
N ARG A 46 0.37 -0.79 -20.71
CA ARG A 46 1.74 -1.18 -21.12
C ARG A 46 2.74 -1.10 -19.96
N LEU A 47 2.59 -0.12 -19.06
CA LEU A 47 3.52 0.11 -17.95
C LEU A 47 3.11 -0.58 -16.63
N ALA A 48 1.84 -0.99 -16.51
CA ALA A 48 1.30 -1.65 -15.33
C ALA A 48 2.12 -2.85 -14.82
N PRO A 49 2.68 -3.74 -15.66
CA PRO A 49 3.50 -4.86 -15.19
C PRO A 49 4.76 -4.46 -14.42
N THR A 50 5.21 -3.21 -14.57
CA THR A 50 6.38 -2.67 -13.85
C THR A 50 6.00 -1.95 -12.55
N SER A 51 4.70 -1.76 -12.29
CA SER A 51 4.22 -1.07 -11.10
C SER A 51 4.01 -2.03 -9.94
N GLN A 52 4.17 -1.52 -8.72
CA GLN A 52 3.83 -2.23 -7.48
C GLN A 52 2.55 -1.71 -6.86
N MET A 53 2.06 -0.57 -7.35
CA MET A 53 0.82 0.07 -6.93
C MET A 53 0.42 1.15 -7.92
N ALA A 54 -0.84 1.61 -7.85
CA ALA A 54 -1.36 2.56 -8.82
C ALA A 54 -2.30 3.62 -8.23
N VAL A 55 -2.33 4.77 -8.90
CA VAL A 55 -3.40 5.75 -8.81
C VAL A 55 -4.04 5.85 -10.20
N LEU A 56 -5.34 5.60 -10.27
CA LEU A 56 -6.10 5.54 -11.51
C LEU A 56 -7.21 6.59 -11.52
N ASP A 57 -7.26 7.47 -12.51
CA ASP A 57 -8.52 8.11 -12.85
C ASP A 57 -9.43 7.08 -13.55
N VAL A 58 -10.71 7.14 -13.23
CA VAL A 58 -11.76 6.26 -13.78
C VAL A 58 -11.91 6.50 -15.28
N ASP A 59 -11.87 7.75 -15.71
CA ASP A 59 -12.08 8.15 -17.09
C ASP A 59 -10.82 8.80 -17.66
N LEU A 60 -10.17 8.13 -18.62
CA LEU A 60 -9.01 8.63 -19.33
C LEU A 60 -9.45 9.06 -20.74
N ARG A 61 -9.94 10.29 -20.87
CA ARG A 61 -10.44 10.88 -22.14
C ARG A 61 -11.55 10.07 -22.82
N GLY A 62 -12.56 9.65 -22.06
CA GLY A 62 -13.68 8.84 -22.51
C GLY A 62 -13.39 7.33 -22.51
N GLN A 63 -12.21 6.90 -22.04
CA GLN A 63 -11.87 5.50 -21.90
C GLN A 63 -11.84 5.10 -20.43
N MET A 64 -12.75 4.19 -20.06
CA MET A 64 -12.83 3.68 -18.69
C MET A 64 -11.60 2.84 -18.34
N VAL A 65 -10.96 3.14 -17.20
CA VAL A 65 -9.77 2.42 -16.72
C VAL A 65 -10.06 1.01 -16.19
N PHE A 66 -11.34 0.62 -16.12
CA PHE A 66 -11.78 -0.63 -15.50
C PHE A 66 -11.06 -1.90 -15.98
N PRO A 67 -10.73 -2.09 -17.28
CA PRO A 67 -9.97 -3.27 -17.71
C PRO A 67 -8.60 -3.37 -17.02
N LEU A 68 -7.93 -2.24 -16.80
CA LEU A 68 -6.66 -2.20 -16.07
C LEU A 68 -6.88 -2.42 -14.57
N ALA A 69 -7.92 -1.82 -13.99
CA ALA A 69 -8.25 -2.03 -12.57
C ALA A 69 -8.62 -3.49 -12.27
N ASP A 70 -9.35 -4.15 -13.17
CA ASP A 70 -9.69 -5.57 -13.09
C ASP A 70 -8.43 -6.43 -13.13
N GLN A 71 -7.49 -6.12 -14.02
CA GLN A 71 -6.20 -6.80 -14.07
C GLN A 71 -5.39 -6.60 -12.78
N MET A 72 -5.34 -5.38 -12.25
CA MET A 72 -4.62 -5.09 -10.99
C MET A 72 -5.24 -5.82 -9.79
N LEU A 73 -6.56 -5.97 -9.73
CA LEU A 73 -7.23 -6.81 -8.72
C LEU A 73 -6.79 -8.28 -8.83
N GLN A 74 -6.77 -8.82 -10.06
CA GLN A 74 -6.34 -10.21 -10.30
C GLN A 74 -4.87 -10.44 -9.92
N ASP A 75 -4.00 -9.48 -10.23
CA ASP A 75 -2.57 -9.52 -9.94
C ASP A 75 -2.24 -9.16 -8.48
N GLY A 76 -3.24 -8.78 -7.68
CA GLY A 76 -3.06 -8.34 -6.30
C GLY A 76 -2.25 -7.05 -6.18
N VAL A 77 -2.23 -6.22 -7.21
CA VAL A 77 -1.56 -4.91 -7.19
C VAL A 77 -2.47 -3.91 -6.49
N PRO A 78 -2.07 -3.31 -5.35
CA PRO A 78 -2.89 -2.34 -4.64
C PRO A 78 -3.02 -1.03 -5.45
N PHE A 79 -4.24 -0.53 -5.60
CA PHE A 79 -4.50 0.74 -6.26
C PHE A 79 -5.62 1.53 -5.57
N VAL A 80 -5.73 2.79 -5.94
CA VAL A 80 -6.85 3.67 -5.56
C VAL A 80 -7.38 4.37 -6.80
N PHE A 81 -8.68 4.65 -6.81
CA PHE A 81 -9.26 5.58 -7.77
C PHE A 81 -9.06 7.01 -7.27
N TYR A 82 -8.62 7.90 -8.16
CA TYR A 82 -8.58 9.35 -7.93
C TYR A 82 -9.33 10.03 -9.06
N THR A 83 -10.59 10.36 -8.83
CA THR A 83 -11.50 10.67 -9.94
C THR A 83 -12.50 11.76 -9.58
N GLY A 84 -13.05 12.44 -10.58
CA GLY A 84 -14.23 13.30 -10.40
C GLY A 84 -15.55 12.53 -10.34
N PHE A 85 -15.52 11.21 -10.57
CA PHE A 85 -16.71 10.34 -10.51
C PHE A 85 -17.13 10.03 -9.07
N ASP A 86 -18.44 9.96 -8.84
CA ASP A 86 -18.98 9.55 -7.54
C ASP A 86 -18.90 8.03 -7.34
N GLN A 87 -18.54 7.58 -6.13
CA GLN A 87 -18.45 6.17 -5.73
C GLN A 87 -19.65 5.28 -6.13
N PRO A 88 -20.92 5.73 -6.02
CA PRO A 88 -22.08 4.92 -6.42
C PRO A 88 -22.12 4.54 -7.91
N LEU A 89 -21.30 5.17 -8.75
CA LEU A 89 -21.21 4.89 -10.18
C LEU A 89 -20.16 3.81 -10.51
N LEU A 90 -19.34 3.39 -9.54
CA LEU A 90 -18.36 2.33 -9.75
C LEU A 90 -19.02 0.95 -9.77
N PRO A 91 -18.58 0.04 -10.66
CA PRO A 91 -19.02 -1.35 -10.65
C PRO A 91 -18.87 -2.01 -9.25
N PRO A 92 -19.82 -2.85 -8.79
CA PRO A 92 -19.78 -3.46 -7.45
C PRO A 92 -18.50 -4.24 -7.13
N ARG A 93 -17.81 -4.75 -8.15
CA ARG A 93 -16.51 -5.43 -8.00
C ARG A 93 -15.39 -4.54 -7.47
N PHE A 94 -15.57 -3.23 -7.49
CA PHE A 94 -14.66 -2.24 -6.92
C PHE A 94 -15.14 -1.67 -5.58
N ALA A 95 -16.17 -2.27 -4.95
CA ALA A 95 -16.73 -1.73 -3.71
C ALA A 95 -15.73 -1.65 -2.55
N GLU A 96 -14.71 -2.51 -2.54
CA GLU A 96 -13.63 -2.50 -1.54
C GLU A 96 -12.43 -1.63 -1.94
N VAL A 97 -12.40 -1.13 -3.17
CA VAL A 97 -11.33 -0.24 -3.65
C VAL A 97 -11.61 1.17 -3.16
N VAL A 98 -10.58 1.79 -2.58
CA VAL A 98 -10.72 3.18 -2.14
C VAL A 98 -10.82 4.10 -3.34
N CYS A 99 -11.89 4.89 -3.37
CA CYS A 99 -12.10 5.95 -4.34
C CYS A 99 -12.02 7.31 -3.66
N ILE A 100 -11.13 8.15 -4.18
CA ILE A 100 -10.86 9.51 -3.71
C ILE A 100 -11.45 10.47 -4.73
N ASN A 101 -12.40 11.29 -4.28
CA ASN A 101 -13.05 12.25 -5.16
C ASN A 101 -12.20 13.51 -5.31
N LYS A 102 -11.96 13.94 -6.55
CA LYS A 102 -11.48 15.29 -6.87
C LYS A 102 -12.50 16.30 -6.31
N PRO A 103 -12.10 17.44 -5.70
CA PRO A 103 -10.74 18.00 -5.63
C PRO A 103 -10.02 17.71 -4.30
N MET A 104 -10.14 16.51 -3.72
CA MET A 104 -9.38 16.19 -2.52
C MET A 104 -7.87 16.32 -2.76
N ALA A 105 -7.18 16.96 -1.82
CA ALA A 105 -5.76 17.27 -1.97
C ALA A 105 -4.91 16.00 -2.17
N PRO A 106 -4.04 15.92 -3.20
CA PRO A 106 -3.20 14.76 -3.53
C PRO A 106 -2.34 14.18 -2.40
N GLN A 107 -2.02 14.98 -1.39
CA GLN A 107 -1.34 14.53 -0.16
C GLN A 107 -2.15 13.46 0.58
N THR A 108 -3.47 13.48 0.43
CA THR A 108 -4.38 12.49 1.01
C THR A 108 -4.30 11.16 0.26
N THR A 109 -4.10 11.21 -1.06
CA THR A 109 -3.91 10.04 -1.92
C THR A 109 -2.69 9.24 -1.52
N VAL A 110 -1.56 9.90 -1.22
CA VAL A 110 -0.33 9.24 -0.72
C VAL A 110 -0.60 8.48 0.58
N LYS A 111 -1.31 9.10 1.54
CA LYS A 111 -1.63 8.45 2.83
C LYS A 111 -2.58 7.27 2.68
N ILE A 112 -3.56 7.38 1.78
CA ILE A 112 -4.55 6.33 1.54
C ILE A 112 -3.91 5.16 0.79
N LEU A 113 -3.17 5.42 -0.28
CA LEU A 113 -2.48 4.37 -1.03
C LEU A 113 -1.41 3.68 -0.18
N ALA A 114 -0.74 4.42 0.72
CA ALA A 114 0.16 3.82 1.70
C ALA A 114 -0.57 2.79 2.57
N ARG A 115 -1.81 3.04 2.97
CA ARG A 115 -2.61 2.13 3.80
C ARG A 115 -3.17 0.95 3.02
N SER A 116 -3.62 1.14 1.77
CA SER A 116 -4.11 0.02 0.95
C SER A 116 -2.98 -0.89 0.48
N GLY A 117 -1.79 -0.34 0.20
CA GLY A 117 -0.59 -1.13 -0.09
C GLY A 117 -0.03 -1.92 1.10
N LEU A 118 -0.54 -1.69 2.31
CA LEU A 118 -0.28 -2.56 3.46
C LEU A 118 -1.24 -3.76 3.45
N ALA A 119 -2.45 -3.66 2.89
CA ALA A 119 -3.40 -4.77 2.89
C ALA A 119 -3.02 -5.94 1.97
N ASN A 120 -2.14 -5.73 0.98
CA ASN A 120 -1.58 -6.81 0.16
C ASN A 120 -0.04 -6.73 0.08
N PRO A 121 0.67 -7.32 1.06
CA PRO A 121 2.13 -7.26 1.13
C PRO A 121 2.74 -8.14 0.04
N GLN A 122 3.43 -7.50 -0.92
CA GLN A 122 4.15 -8.20 -1.99
C GLN A 122 5.55 -8.64 -1.51
N THR A 123 6.09 -7.98 -0.47
CA THR A 123 7.38 -8.29 0.17
C THR A 123 7.31 -8.24 1.69
N ILE A 124 8.28 -8.87 2.37
CA ILE A 124 8.41 -8.79 3.84
C ILE A 124 8.61 -7.34 4.31
N ALA A 125 9.26 -6.50 3.52
CA ALA A 125 9.44 -5.08 3.84
C ALA A 125 8.09 -4.33 3.92
N ASP A 126 7.10 -4.72 3.12
CA ASP A 126 5.76 -4.14 3.12
C ASP A 126 4.96 -4.49 4.38
N LEU A 127 5.35 -5.55 5.08
CA LEU A 127 4.76 -5.94 6.36
C LEU A 127 5.28 -5.09 7.53
N VAL A 128 6.50 -4.56 7.45
CA VAL A 128 7.15 -3.86 8.58
C VAL A 128 6.30 -2.70 9.14
N PRO A 129 5.70 -1.81 8.33
CA PRO A 129 4.85 -0.74 8.86
C PRO A 129 3.60 -1.26 9.57
N GLN A 130 3.00 -2.36 9.10
CA GLN A 130 1.84 -2.99 9.76
C GLN A 130 2.22 -3.61 11.09
N LEU A 131 3.34 -4.34 11.10
CA LEU A 131 3.90 -4.94 12.31
C LEU A 131 4.16 -3.87 13.37
N ARG A 132 4.70 -2.70 12.98
CA ARG A 132 4.87 -1.56 13.90
C ARG A 132 3.55 -0.99 14.41
N LEU A 133 2.52 -0.92 13.57
CA LEU A 133 1.20 -0.46 14.00
C LEU A 133 0.60 -1.43 15.03
N ARG A 134 0.63 -2.73 14.75
CA ARG A 134 0.15 -3.77 15.66
C ARG A 134 0.93 -3.82 16.97
N ALA A 135 2.26 -3.71 16.91
CA ALA A 135 3.09 -3.67 18.10
C ALA A 135 2.73 -2.49 19.02
N ARG A 136 2.33 -1.34 18.46
CA ARG A 136 1.86 -0.17 19.23
C ARG A 136 0.47 -0.35 19.83
N GLU A 137 -0.36 -1.25 19.30
CA GLU A 137 -1.63 -1.62 19.93
C GLU A 137 -1.39 -2.57 21.11
N LEU A 138 -0.37 -3.43 21.01
CA LEU A 138 0.01 -4.37 22.06
C LEU A 138 0.83 -3.73 23.18
N MET A 139 1.62 -2.71 22.87
CA MET A 139 2.55 -2.05 23.80
C MET A 139 2.18 -0.58 23.97
N GLN A 140 2.08 -0.12 25.23
CA GLN A 140 1.82 1.30 25.53
C GLN A 140 3.03 2.21 25.22
N ASP A 141 4.25 1.66 25.27
CA ASP A 141 5.48 2.39 24.98
C ASP A 141 5.93 2.20 23.52
N LYS A 142 6.26 3.31 22.85
CA LYS A 142 6.67 3.31 21.44
C LYS A 142 8.00 2.58 21.21
N SER A 143 8.95 2.68 22.14
CA SER A 143 10.26 2.03 22.04
C SER A 143 10.12 0.52 22.27
N ALA A 144 9.25 0.11 23.20
CA ALA A 144 8.90 -1.29 23.41
C ALA A 144 8.21 -1.90 22.18
N ALA A 145 7.33 -1.15 21.51
CA ALA A 145 6.72 -1.59 20.25
C ALA A 145 7.76 -1.82 19.15
N ASP A 146 8.72 -0.90 18.97
CA ASP A 146 9.78 -1.05 17.96
C ASP A 146 10.69 -2.26 18.28
N ARG A 147 11.04 -2.49 19.56
CA ARG A 147 11.78 -3.69 20.01
C ARG A 147 11.01 -4.99 19.77
N LEU A 148 9.69 -4.98 19.98
CA LEU A 148 8.84 -6.16 19.76
C LEU A 148 8.82 -6.55 18.27
N VAL A 149 8.75 -5.57 17.37
CA VAL A 149 8.86 -5.82 15.91
C VAL A 149 10.22 -6.43 15.57
N GLU A 150 11.30 -5.83 16.07
CA GLU A 150 12.66 -6.35 15.83
C GLU A 150 12.81 -7.79 16.32
N LEU A 151 12.35 -8.07 17.55
CA LEU A 151 12.41 -9.42 18.13
C LEU A 151 11.61 -10.43 17.31
N THR A 152 10.42 -10.02 16.83
CA THR A 152 9.56 -10.87 15.97
C THR A 152 10.29 -11.24 14.69
N LEU A 153 10.91 -10.27 14.01
CA LEU A 153 11.64 -10.52 12.76
C LEU A 153 12.89 -11.38 13.00
N ARG A 154 13.65 -11.11 14.07
CA ARG A 154 14.82 -11.93 14.45
C ARG A 154 14.41 -13.37 14.73
N ARG A 155 13.29 -13.57 15.43
CA ARG A 155 12.77 -14.90 15.74
C ARG A 155 12.31 -15.63 14.48
N ALA A 156 11.63 -14.94 13.58
CA ALA A 156 11.21 -15.48 12.29
C ALA A 156 12.39 -15.93 11.41
N ILE A 157 13.50 -15.20 11.41
CA ILE A 157 14.72 -15.58 10.65
C ILE A 157 15.43 -16.78 11.30
N ALA A 158 15.41 -16.87 12.63
CA ALA A 158 16.04 -17.95 13.37
C ALA A 158 15.18 -19.23 13.45
N ASP A 159 13.96 -19.19 12.94
CA ASP A 159 13.06 -20.35 12.91
C ASP A 159 13.51 -21.34 11.82
N PRO A 160 13.78 -22.61 12.15
CA PRO A 160 14.13 -23.62 11.15
C PRO A 160 12.96 -24.02 10.25
N ASP A 161 11.72 -23.67 10.61
CA ASP A 161 10.55 -23.99 9.79
C ASP A 161 10.48 -23.13 8.52
N PRO A 162 9.99 -23.68 7.39
CA PRO A 162 9.84 -22.92 6.15
C PRO A 162 8.91 -21.72 6.34
N LEU A 163 9.34 -20.56 5.83
CA LEU A 163 8.48 -19.37 5.80
C LEU A 163 7.17 -19.65 5.04
N PRO A 164 6.03 -19.16 5.53
CA PRO A 164 4.76 -19.26 4.81
C PRO A 164 4.82 -18.58 3.44
N VAL A 165 3.89 -18.93 2.54
CA VAL A 165 3.65 -18.18 1.30
C VAL A 165 3.29 -16.72 1.62
N MET A 166 3.65 -15.76 0.75
CA MET A 166 3.61 -14.32 1.04
C MET A 166 2.26 -13.82 1.59
N THR A 167 1.15 -14.36 1.07
CA THR A 167 -0.22 -14.05 1.53
C THR A 167 -0.52 -14.47 2.97
N GLN A 168 0.28 -15.38 3.54
CA GLN A 168 0.14 -15.92 4.89
C GLN A 168 1.24 -15.43 5.85
N VAL A 169 2.29 -14.78 5.34
CA VAL A 169 3.40 -14.29 6.17
C VAL A 169 2.92 -13.22 7.16
N GLY A 170 2.03 -12.32 6.74
CA GLY A 170 1.45 -11.29 7.62
C GLY A 170 0.74 -11.88 8.84
N PRO A 171 -0.33 -12.68 8.66
CA PRO A 171 -1.05 -13.33 9.76
C PRO A 171 -0.15 -14.23 10.63
N TRP A 172 0.88 -14.85 10.06
CA TRP A 172 1.85 -15.63 10.83
C TRP A 172 2.74 -14.75 11.72
N LEU A 173 3.31 -13.67 11.19
CA LEU A 173 4.12 -12.73 11.97
C LEU A 173 3.29 -12.03 13.06
N GLU A 174 2.03 -11.71 12.80
CA GLU A 174 1.14 -11.14 13.82
C GLU A 174 0.89 -12.10 14.98
N ARG A 175 0.70 -13.40 14.70
CA ARG A 175 0.57 -14.42 15.75
C ARG A 175 1.85 -14.54 16.57
N LEU A 176 3.00 -14.65 15.90
CA LEU A 176 4.31 -14.74 16.55
C LEU A 176 4.57 -13.52 17.44
N MET A 177 4.27 -12.32 16.95
CA MET A 177 4.40 -11.07 17.69
C MET A 177 3.55 -11.07 18.96
N ARG A 178 2.30 -11.55 18.88
CA ARG A 178 1.39 -11.62 20.03
C ARG A 178 1.94 -12.57 21.09
N THR A 179 2.40 -13.76 20.70
CA THR A 179 3.04 -14.71 21.62
C THR A 179 4.28 -14.11 22.28
N LEU A 180 5.13 -13.42 21.52
CA LEU A 180 6.31 -12.76 22.07
C LEU A 180 5.95 -11.60 23.02
N ALA A 181 4.91 -10.83 22.71
CA ALA A 181 4.41 -9.77 23.59
C ALA A 181 3.92 -10.32 24.94
N GLU A 182 3.22 -11.47 24.92
CA GLU A 182 2.74 -12.15 26.12
C GLU A 182 3.90 -12.70 26.96
N ASP A 183 4.87 -13.39 26.33
CA ASP A 183 6.01 -13.99 27.04
C ASP A 183 7.04 -12.96 27.55
N HIS A 184 7.24 -11.85 26.83
CA HIS A 184 8.34 -10.91 27.08
C HIS A 184 7.88 -9.50 27.47
N GLY A 185 6.57 -9.27 27.64
CA GLY A 185 5.99 -7.93 27.83
C GLY A 185 6.63 -7.09 28.95
N ARG A 186 7.01 -7.69 30.09
CA ARG A 186 7.71 -6.97 31.17
C ARG A 186 9.19 -6.67 30.87
N ARG A 187 9.89 -7.52 30.13
CA ARG A 187 11.32 -7.34 29.79
C ARG A 187 11.53 -6.33 28.67
N LEU A 188 10.52 -6.12 27.82
CA LEU A 188 10.56 -5.17 26.70
C LEU A 188 10.34 -3.71 27.13
N LEU A 189 9.92 -3.45 28.38
CA LEU A 189 9.65 -2.13 28.93
C LEU A 189 10.86 -1.46 29.61
N HIS A 190 12.00 -2.15 29.69
CA HIS A 190 13.23 -1.67 30.32
C HIS A 190 14.34 -1.42 29.30
#